data_AF-A0A2V8PD10-F1
#
_entry.id   AF-A0A2V8PD10-F1
#
_cell.length_a   1.000
_cell.length_b   1.000
_cell.length_c   1.000
_cell.angle_alpha   90.00
_cell.angle_beta   90.00
_cell.angle_gamma   90.00
#
_symmetry.space_group_name_H-M   'P 1'
#
loop_
_entity.id
_entity.type
_entity.pdbx_description
1 polymer ?
#
loop_
_entity_poly.entity_id
_entity_poly.type
_entity_poly.pdbx_seq_one_letter_code
_entity_poly.pdbx_strand_id
1 'polypeptide(L)'
;MQKTLRYRLFKVGAMPDALRAEIKNEQVLFHDEGVPVTVRRRGSAPGFTGTSSGRFSGAFAVTNQRIVASISQTIMVGASYDVEDAHGAEVSLVEDGLHVKVDASIHPGCTGSIEMHFKHEFSKEDLSHFPKFKVSFNFPIELVPKIFGGPG
;
A
#
# COMPACT_ATOMS: atom_id res chain seq x y z
N MET A 1 -6.45 2.63 -17.63
CA MET A 1 -6.64 3.58 -16.51
C MET A 1 -5.83 4.87 -16.71
N GLN A 2 -6.36 6.04 -16.34
CA GLN A 2 -5.66 7.32 -16.48
C GLN A 2 -4.64 7.53 -15.35
N LYS A 3 -3.37 7.74 -15.70
CA LYS A 3 -2.29 8.05 -14.76
C LYS A 3 -2.50 9.42 -14.11
N THR A 4 -2.07 9.59 -12.87
CA THR A 4 -2.17 10.89 -12.20
C THR A 4 -1.36 11.96 -12.94
N LEU A 5 -1.84 13.20 -12.90
CA LEU A 5 -1.14 14.34 -13.52
C LEU A 5 0.28 14.53 -12.95
N ARG A 6 0.42 14.33 -11.63
CA ARG A 6 1.72 14.42 -10.93
C ARG A 6 2.73 13.40 -11.44
N TYR A 7 2.30 12.18 -11.72
CA TYR A 7 3.16 11.16 -12.34
C TYR A 7 3.55 11.54 -13.77
N ARG A 8 2.59 12.02 -14.57
CA ARG A 8 2.84 12.39 -15.97
C ARG A 8 3.83 13.54 -16.11
N LEU A 9 3.77 14.54 -15.23
CA LEU A 9 4.61 15.74 -15.30
C LEU A 9 5.92 15.61 -14.52
N PHE A 10 5.93 14.89 -13.38
CA PHE A 10 7.06 14.90 -12.44
C PHE A 10 7.48 13.50 -11.97
N LYS A 11 6.88 12.43 -12.51
CA LYS A 11 7.10 11.03 -12.09
C LYS A 11 6.82 10.76 -10.60
N VAL A 12 6.08 11.65 -9.92
CA VAL A 12 5.62 11.44 -8.55
C VAL A 12 4.61 10.28 -8.51
N GLY A 13 4.94 9.23 -7.76
CA GLY A 13 4.20 7.97 -7.76
C GLY A 13 4.82 6.88 -8.65
N ALA A 14 6.03 7.08 -9.17
CA ALA A 14 6.84 5.98 -9.68
C ALA A 14 7.23 5.03 -8.54
N MET A 15 7.47 3.76 -8.87
CA MET A 15 8.02 2.81 -7.90
C MET A 15 9.44 3.26 -7.50
N PRO A 16 9.76 3.33 -6.20
CA PRO A 16 11.10 3.64 -5.72
C PRO A 16 12.15 2.68 -6.31
N ASP A 17 13.33 3.19 -6.64
CA ASP A 17 14.39 2.37 -7.26
C ASP A 17 14.83 1.20 -6.39
N ALA A 18 14.85 1.39 -5.06
CA ALA A 18 15.13 0.32 -4.10
C ALA A 18 14.11 -0.82 -4.24
N LEU A 19 12.81 -0.50 -4.24
CA LEU A 19 11.75 -1.49 -4.38
C LEU A 19 11.79 -2.17 -5.77
N ARG A 20 12.06 -1.39 -6.83
CA ARG A 20 12.22 -1.93 -8.18
C ARG A 20 13.41 -2.89 -8.26
N ALA A 21 14.51 -2.57 -7.59
CA ALA A 21 15.70 -3.44 -7.55
C ALA A 21 15.42 -4.74 -6.79
N GLU A 22 14.67 -4.69 -5.69
CA GLU A 22 14.30 -5.87 -4.93
C GLU A 22 13.46 -6.86 -5.76
N ILE A 23 12.43 -6.37 -6.47
CA ILE A 23 11.54 -7.25 -7.25
C ILE A 23 12.12 -7.65 -8.61
N LYS A 24 13.30 -7.13 -9.00
CA LYS A 24 13.90 -7.38 -10.34
C LYS A 24 14.18 -8.86 -10.59
N ASN A 25 14.48 -9.62 -9.55
CA ASN A 25 14.77 -11.06 -9.64
C ASN A 25 13.52 -11.93 -9.43
N GLU A 26 12.37 -11.32 -9.16
CA GLU A 26 11.09 -12.00 -9.01
C GLU A 26 10.34 -12.04 -10.35
N GLN A 27 9.44 -13.02 -10.52
CA GLN A 27 8.54 -13.00 -11.67
C GLN A 27 7.42 -12.01 -11.39
N VAL A 28 7.48 -10.85 -12.04
CA VAL A 28 6.44 -9.81 -11.94
C VAL A 28 5.21 -10.24 -12.76
N LEU A 29 4.11 -10.49 -12.08
CA LEU A 29 2.82 -10.88 -12.67
C LEU A 29 1.99 -9.65 -13.06
N PHE A 30 2.13 -8.58 -12.28
CA PHE A 30 1.47 -7.31 -12.52
C PHE A 30 2.30 -6.16 -11.97
N HIS A 31 2.28 -5.02 -12.66
CA HIS A 31 2.94 -3.79 -12.21
C HIS A 31 2.18 -2.56 -12.71
N ASP A 32 1.94 -1.61 -11.81
CA ASP A 32 1.35 -0.33 -12.16
C ASP A 32 1.99 0.82 -11.36
N GLU A 33 2.09 1.99 -12.00
CA GLU A 33 2.70 3.21 -11.45
C GLU A 33 1.88 4.44 -11.78
N GLY A 34 2.02 5.47 -10.95
CA GLY A 34 1.24 6.70 -11.11
C GLY A 34 -0.25 6.45 -10.90
N VAL A 35 -0.59 5.48 -10.04
CA VAL A 35 -1.96 5.14 -9.71
C VAL A 35 -2.51 6.10 -8.66
N PRO A 36 -3.78 6.54 -8.77
CA PRO A 36 -4.41 7.32 -7.71
C PRO A 36 -4.51 6.49 -6.43
N VAL A 37 -4.06 7.07 -5.31
CA VAL A 37 -4.18 6.43 -4.00
C VAL A 37 -5.00 7.29 -3.06
N THR A 38 -6.03 6.70 -2.44
CA THR A 38 -6.76 7.34 -1.35
C THR A 38 -6.31 6.74 -0.03
N VAL A 39 -5.82 7.58 0.88
CA VAL A 39 -5.48 7.17 2.25
C VAL A 39 -6.54 7.73 3.18
N ARG A 40 -7.25 6.87 3.89
CA ARG A 40 -8.18 7.23 4.95
C ARG A 40 -7.60 6.81 6.28
N ARG A 41 -7.76 7.66 7.28
CA ARG A 41 -7.27 7.42 8.63
C ARG A 41 -8.33 7.80 9.63
N ARG A 42 -8.57 6.95 10.60
CA ARG A 42 -9.57 7.15 11.64
C ARG A 42 -8.98 6.67 12.96
N GLY A 43 -9.00 7.54 13.98
CA GLY A 43 -8.54 7.16 15.31
C GLY A 43 -7.82 8.28 16.03
N SER A 44 -6.84 7.90 16.83
CA SER A 44 -6.06 8.83 17.67
C SER A 44 -4.57 8.56 17.55
N ALA A 45 -3.78 9.64 17.54
CA ALA A 45 -2.33 9.66 17.55
C ALA A 45 -1.85 10.94 18.25
N PRO A 46 -0.57 11.08 18.64
CA PRO A 46 -0.07 12.31 19.24
C PRO A 46 -0.29 13.52 18.30
N GLY A 47 -1.10 14.48 18.74
CA GLY A 47 -1.45 15.67 17.95
C GLY A 47 -2.58 15.46 16.92
N PHE A 48 -3.23 14.28 16.88
CA PHE A 48 -4.36 14.02 15.98
C PHE A 48 -5.42 13.14 16.63
N THR A 49 -6.69 13.56 16.56
CA THR A 49 -7.82 12.70 16.87
C THR A 49 -8.94 12.96 15.88
N GLY A 50 -9.51 11.92 15.28
CA GLY A 50 -10.66 12.01 14.39
C GLY A 50 -10.49 11.20 13.10
N THR A 51 -11.17 11.65 12.05
CA THR A 51 -11.15 11.02 10.72
C THR A 51 -10.61 12.02 9.70
N SER A 52 -9.69 11.57 8.86
CA SER A 52 -9.13 12.36 7.77
C SER A 52 -8.87 11.50 6.54
N SER A 53 -8.80 12.13 5.36
CA SER A 53 -8.44 11.46 4.12
C SER A 53 -7.51 12.32 3.27
N GLY A 54 -6.64 11.67 2.50
CA GLY A 54 -5.70 12.31 1.58
C GLY A 54 -5.63 11.58 0.24
N ARG A 55 -5.27 12.32 -0.81
CA ARG A 55 -5.09 11.79 -2.17
C ARG A 55 -3.63 11.89 -2.59
N PHE A 56 -3.10 10.78 -3.09
CA PHE A 56 -1.70 10.61 -3.43
C PHE A 56 -1.55 9.93 -4.80
N SER A 57 -0.29 9.74 -5.19
CA SER A 57 0.10 8.92 -6.34
C SER A 57 1.03 7.84 -5.84
N GLY A 58 0.80 6.61 -6.27
CA GLY A 58 1.57 5.45 -5.84
C GLY A 58 1.88 4.51 -6.99
N ALA A 59 2.53 3.42 -6.62
CA ALA A 59 2.81 2.29 -7.48
C ALA A 59 2.59 1.00 -6.70
N PHE A 60 2.30 -0.09 -7.39
CA PHE A 60 2.26 -1.40 -6.78
C PHE A 60 2.59 -2.48 -7.81
N ALA A 61 3.03 -3.64 -7.32
CA ALA A 61 3.28 -4.82 -8.12
C ALA A 61 2.82 -6.07 -7.39
N VAL A 62 2.43 -7.07 -8.18
CA VAL A 62 2.16 -8.43 -7.75
C VAL A 62 3.21 -9.31 -8.40
N THR A 63 3.94 -10.06 -7.59
CA THR A 63 4.95 -11.00 -8.07
C THR A 63 4.53 -12.43 -7.73
N ASN A 64 5.30 -13.40 -8.16
CA ASN A 64 5.11 -14.79 -7.73
C ASN A 64 5.43 -15.02 -6.24
N GLN A 65 6.02 -14.05 -5.54
CA GLN A 65 6.46 -14.19 -4.13
C GLN A 65 5.72 -13.27 -3.17
N ARG A 66 5.25 -12.10 -3.63
CA ARG A 66 4.70 -11.07 -2.75
C ARG A 66 3.86 -10.02 -3.46
N ILE A 67 3.16 -9.23 -2.66
CA ILE A 67 2.53 -7.98 -3.08
C ILE A 67 3.35 -6.83 -2.50
N VAL A 68 3.71 -5.86 -3.34
CA VAL A 68 4.43 -4.66 -2.91
C VAL A 68 3.73 -3.40 -3.37
N ALA A 69 3.78 -2.33 -2.56
CA ALA A 69 3.18 -1.06 -2.92
C ALA A 69 3.92 0.12 -2.26
N SER A 70 3.91 1.26 -2.93
CA SER A 70 4.54 2.49 -2.47
C SER A 70 3.65 3.70 -2.72
N ILE A 71 3.72 4.67 -1.81
CA ILE A 71 3.13 6.00 -1.99
C ILE A 71 4.28 7.01 -2.07
N SER A 72 4.39 7.72 -3.19
CA SER A 72 5.58 8.52 -3.48
C SER A 72 6.88 7.68 -3.33
N GLN A 73 7.80 8.05 -2.44
CA GLN A 73 9.05 7.32 -2.19
C GLN A 73 8.97 6.32 -1.03
N THR A 74 7.83 6.27 -0.31
CA THR A 74 7.68 5.43 0.88
C THR A 74 7.05 4.11 0.50
N ILE A 75 7.71 3.00 0.86
CA ILE A 75 7.17 1.65 0.73
C ILE A 75 6.11 1.47 1.82
N MET A 76 4.90 1.10 1.42
CA MET A 76 3.75 0.93 2.31
C MET A 76 3.37 -0.54 2.47
N VAL A 77 3.69 -1.38 1.48
CA VAL A 77 3.35 -2.81 1.49
C VAL A 77 4.56 -3.60 1.02
N GLY A 78 4.88 -4.65 1.79
CA GLY A 78 5.87 -5.68 1.48
C GLY A 78 5.35 -7.05 1.94
N ALA A 79 4.22 -7.48 1.40
CA ALA A 79 3.46 -8.62 1.88
C ALA A 79 3.88 -9.92 1.18
N SER A 80 4.83 -10.63 1.79
CA SER A 80 5.30 -11.94 1.31
C SER A 80 4.27 -13.04 1.52
N TYR A 81 4.17 -13.95 0.55
CA TYR A 81 3.28 -15.10 0.62
C TYR A 81 3.72 -16.16 1.60
N ASP A 82 5.00 -16.19 2.00
CA ASP A 82 5.60 -17.23 2.83
C ASP A 82 5.69 -16.85 4.32
N VAL A 83 5.33 -15.62 4.67
CA VAL A 83 5.33 -15.17 6.06
C VAL A 83 4.03 -15.61 6.73
N GLU A 84 4.16 -16.58 7.62
CA GLU A 84 3.09 -16.98 8.55
C GLU A 84 3.02 -16.00 9.73
N ASP A 85 1.84 -15.92 10.38
CA ASP A 85 1.61 -15.10 11.58
C ASP A 85 1.98 -13.62 11.46
N ALA A 86 1.86 -13.05 10.26
CA ALA A 86 2.05 -11.62 10.08
C ALA A 86 0.88 -10.82 10.69
N HIS A 87 1.20 -9.70 11.35
CA HIS A 87 0.22 -8.91 12.09
C HIS A 87 0.34 -7.41 11.78
N GLY A 88 -0.75 -6.69 12.01
CA GLY A 88 -0.78 -5.23 11.93
C GLY A 88 -1.30 -4.67 10.62
N ALA A 89 -1.18 -5.40 9.51
CA ALA A 89 -1.83 -5.02 8.27
C ALA A 89 -2.25 -6.21 7.42
N GLU A 90 -3.21 -5.94 6.53
CA GLU A 90 -3.68 -6.82 5.49
C GLU A 90 -3.69 -6.06 4.17
N VAL A 91 -3.24 -6.71 3.10
CA VAL A 91 -3.42 -6.23 1.74
C VAL A 91 -4.33 -7.17 0.98
N SER A 92 -5.23 -6.63 0.16
CA SER A 92 -6.10 -7.39 -0.72
C SER A 92 -6.17 -6.81 -2.15
N LEU A 93 -6.27 -7.71 -3.13
CA LEU A 93 -6.52 -7.44 -4.54
C LEU A 93 -7.97 -7.77 -4.85
N VAL A 94 -8.70 -6.77 -5.34
CA VAL A 94 -10.11 -6.85 -5.72
C VAL A 94 -10.32 -6.12 -7.05
N GLU A 95 -11.51 -6.24 -7.65
CA GLU A 95 -11.79 -5.71 -9.00
C GLU A 95 -11.47 -4.21 -9.16
N ASP A 96 -11.60 -3.40 -8.10
CA ASP A 96 -11.32 -1.96 -8.12
C ASP A 96 -9.93 -1.56 -7.59
N GLY A 97 -9.05 -2.54 -7.36
CA GLY A 97 -7.61 -2.32 -7.19
C GLY A 97 -7.02 -3.01 -5.98
N LEU A 98 -5.97 -2.37 -5.43
CA LEU A 98 -5.29 -2.83 -4.22
C LEU A 98 -5.82 -2.09 -3.00
N HIS A 99 -6.28 -2.83 -2.00
CA HIS A 99 -6.73 -2.31 -0.71
C HIS A 99 -5.76 -2.73 0.37
N VAL A 100 -5.41 -1.80 1.25
CA VAL A 100 -4.56 -2.06 2.41
C VAL A 100 -5.29 -1.58 3.63
N LYS A 101 -5.33 -2.41 4.67
CA LYS A 101 -5.89 -2.06 5.97
C LYS A 101 -4.83 -2.29 7.03
N VAL A 102 -4.56 -1.26 7.82
CA VAL A 102 -3.59 -1.29 8.92
C VAL A 102 -4.34 -1.04 10.22
N ASP A 103 -4.06 -1.84 11.24
CA ASP A 103 -4.46 -1.55 12.62
C ASP A 103 -3.45 -0.56 13.21
N ALA A 104 -3.89 0.65 13.51
CA ALA A 104 -3.01 1.68 14.09
C ALA A 104 -2.54 1.31 15.50
N SER A 105 -3.24 0.38 16.17
CA SER A 105 -2.96 -0.04 17.55
C SER A 105 -1.67 -0.86 17.68
N ILE A 106 -1.03 -1.22 16.57
CA ILE A 106 0.34 -1.78 16.59
C ILE A 106 1.36 -0.78 17.15
N HIS A 107 1.08 0.53 17.05
CA HIS A 107 1.89 1.56 17.66
C HIS A 107 1.26 1.96 19.01
N PRO A 108 2.00 1.91 20.14
CA PRO A 108 1.42 2.07 21.48
C PRO A 108 0.80 3.45 21.73
N GLY A 109 1.25 4.49 21.00
CA GLY A 109 0.68 5.83 21.06
C GLY A 109 -0.48 6.08 20.09
N CYS A 110 -0.95 5.06 19.36
CA CYS A 110 -1.96 5.22 18.32
C CYS A 110 -3.10 4.20 18.50
N THR A 111 -4.29 4.56 18.02
CA THR A 111 -5.46 3.67 17.96
C THR A 111 -6.24 3.90 16.69
N GLY A 112 -7.03 2.90 16.27
CA GLY A 112 -7.93 3.00 15.12
C GLY A 112 -7.37 2.32 13.87
N SER A 113 -7.63 2.88 12.69
CA SER A 113 -7.28 2.24 11.42
C SER A 113 -6.76 3.21 10.37
N ILE A 114 -5.92 2.67 9.49
CA ILE A 114 -5.48 3.31 8.25
C ILE A 114 -5.92 2.41 7.09
N GLU A 115 -6.56 3.00 6.10
CA GLU A 115 -7.00 2.31 4.89
C GLU A 115 -6.38 3.01 3.67
N MET A 116 -5.76 2.24 2.78
CA MET A 116 -5.16 2.74 1.55
C MET A 116 -5.77 2.03 0.36
N HIS A 117 -6.30 2.78 -0.59
CA HIS A 117 -6.90 2.24 -1.81
C HIS A 117 -6.12 2.75 -3.02
N PHE A 118 -5.39 1.85 -3.68
CA PHE A 118 -4.72 2.09 -4.94
C PHE A 118 -5.69 1.70 -6.05
N LYS A 119 -6.20 2.71 -6.75
CA LYS A 119 -7.20 2.48 -7.79
C LYS A 119 -6.54 1.75 -8.97
N HIS A 120 -7.09 0.62 -9.36
CA HIS A 120 -6.80 -0.11 -10.60
C HIS A 120 -8.03 -0.92 -11.00
N GLU A 121 -8.34 -1.05 -12.29
CA GLU A 121 -9.47 -1.87 -12.74
C GLU A 121 -8.94 -3.23 -13.18
N PHE A 122 -9.16 -4.25 -12.34
CA PHE A 122 -8.83 -5.64 -12.66
C PHE A 122 -10.04 -6.35 -13.26
N SER A 123 -9.80 -7.15 -14.30
CA SER A 123 -10.77 -8.16 -14.71
C SER A 123 -10.72 -9.37 -13.76
N LYS A 124 -11.78 -10.18 -13.77
CA LYS A 124 -11.80 -11.47 -13.03
C LYS A 124 -10.70 -12.42 -13.52
N GLU A 125 -10.36 -12.34 -14.80
CA GLU A 125 -9.28 -13.11 -15.40
C GLU A 125 -7.92 -12.66 -14.85
N ASP A 126 -7.64 -11.35 -14.82
CA ASP A 126 -6.41 -10.79 -14.22
C ASP A 126 -6.24 -11.26 -12.78
N LEU A 127 -7.33 -11.18 -12.00
CA LEU A 127 -7.33 -11.67 -10.64
C LEU A 127 -6.99 -13.17 -10.62
N SER A 128 -7.66 -14.03 -11.39
CA SER A 128 -7.47 -15.48 -11.36
C SER A 128 -6.02 -15.98 -11.56
N HIS A 129 -5.15 -15.15 -12.15
CA HIS A 129 -3.73 -15.45 -12.34
C HIS A 129 -2.83 -15.16 -11.13
N PHE A 130 -3.32 -14.44 -10.12
CA PHE A 130 -2.52 -14.09 -8.94
C PHE A 130 -2.46 -15.24 -7.92
N PRO A 131 -1.27 -15.51 -7.33
CA PRO A 131 -1.12 -16.61 -6.37
C PRO A 131 -1.95 -16.43 -5.10
N LYS A 132 -2.04 -15.20 -4.59
CA LYS A 132 -2.84 -14.84 -3.42
C LYS A 132 -3.49 -13.48 -3.62
N PHE A 133 -4.75 -13.37 -3.19
CA PHE A 133 -5.55 -12.14 -3.25
C PHE A 133 -5.58 -11.37 -1.96
N LYS A 134 -5.23 -12.00 -0.84
CA LYS A 134 -5.31 -11.42 0.49
C LYS A 134 -4.15 -11.96 1.31
N VAL A 135 -3.35 -11.06 1.86
CA VAL A 135 -2.09 -11.39 2.55
C VAL A 135 -1.95 -10.48 3.75
N SER A 136 -1.74 -11.07 4.93
CA SER A 136 -1.34 -10.31 6.12
C SER A 136 0.15 -10.02 6.08
N PHE A 137 0.58 -8.88 6.60
CA PHE A 137 1.99 -8.51 6.64
C PHE A 137 2.32 -7.64 7.84
N ASN A 138 3.58 -7.68 8.27
CA ASN A 138 4.08 -6.83 9.34
C ASN A 138 4.23 -5.40 8.82
N PHE A 139 3.35 -4.52 9.25
CA PHE A 139 3.41 -3.10 8.86
C PHE A 139 4.49 -2.38 9.68
N PRO A 140 5.36 -1.56 9.05
CA PRO A 140 6.39 -0.84 9.78
C PRO A 140 5.77 0.14 10.79
N ILE A 141 6.01 -0.11 12.08
CA ILE A 141 5.37 0.58 13.21
C ILE A 141 5.62 2.10 13.19
N GLU A 142 6.77 2.53 12.69
CA GLU A 142 7.20 3.93 12.57
C GLU A 142 6.44 4.71 11.49
N LEU A 143 5.77 4.03 10.55
CA LEU A 143 4.95 4.68 9.54
C LEU A 143 3.57 5.08 10.07
N VAL A 144 3.08 4.42 11.12
CA VAL A 144 1.75 4.69 11.71
C VAL A 144 1.61 6.18 12.11
N PRO A 145 2.44 6.74 13.02
CA PRO A 145 2.30 8.15 13.41
C PRO A 145 2.52 9.13 12.24
N LYS A 146 3.41 8.78 11.29
CA LYS A 146 3.69 9.60 10.10
C LYS A 146 2.46 9.75 9.20
N ILE A 147 1.68 8.67 9.03
CA ILE A 147 0.44 8.71 8.25
C ILE A 147 -0.64 9.53 8.96
N PHE A 148 -0.66 9.54 10.28
CA PHE A 148 -1.51 10.44 11.07
C PHE A 148 -1.03 11.91 11.08
N GLY A 149 0.13 12.21 10.48
CA GLY A 149 0.70 13.56 10.45
C GLY A 149 1.31 14.00 11.78
N GLY A 150 1.59 13.05 12.69
CA GLY A 150 2.40 13.31 13.87
C GLY A 150 3.89 13.39 13.53
N PRO A 151 4.73 13.97 14.41
CA PRO A 151 6.18 13.85 14.29
C PRO A 151 6.55 12.37 14.39
N GLY A 152 7.35 11.89 13.43
CA GLY A 152 7.80 10.50 13.37
C GLY A 152 9.28 10.35 13.64
#